data_AF-A0A1H9IG04-F1
#
_entry.id   AF-A0A1H9IG04-F1
#
_cell.length_a   1.000
_cell.length_b   1.000
_cell.length_c   1.000
_cell.angle_alpha   90.00
_cell.angle_beta   90.00
_cell.angle_gamma   90.00
#
_symmetry.space_group_name_H-M   'P 1'
#
loop_
_entity.id
_entity.type
_entity.pdbx_description
1 polymer ?
#
loop_
_entity_poly.entity_id
_entity_poly.type
_entity_poly.pdbx_seq_one_letter_code
_entity_poly.pdbx_strand_id
1 'polypeptide(L)'
;MTSNEHATDTHRIERTNRPTRRRFVKAIGAGAAIASTGVGAAAAAPDPTTDPDDLAFVETDGTEFVVDGEPVYFNGANNFWLTHEYDGTKARIDDVLDLYADLGIDLVRFWAHGEGKEGPLALQPEPGEYNEAALENLDYLIEAARERGIRLIATLVDNWEHEGGMLQYAEWAGAESRYEFYTMDETREMYRNHVETILTRENTFSGIEWREDPTIMVWELANEPRLEQDDVPGEMDALQPPEHKSVLGDWFADMSAYVTELDDNHLVSTGSEGHYYGSANDEYPDGNWDGQSYLDHHAIDTIDACSFHFYPDHWNLPLADGTDYIRRRVVDAHEELGKPAYLGEFNVSDSAHDLETRNEYLSEWYDVADEYDCNAVLPWQVVLEETQDHDGFQLYASESGHLIEAYADVVAEKSGNDADPETIQVGDYEAADPDGDGLYDDVDGDGQTTHADVNAFYEHLEADGVQDNADAFDFDGNGRIGFADVLDLLRRI
;
A
#
# COMPACT_ATOMS: atom_id res chain seq x y z
N MET A 1 -34.98 -39.32 29.71
CA MET A 1 -36.28 -38.91 30.31
C MET A 1 -35.99 -37.60 31.01
N THR A 2 -36.37 -36.41 30.54
CA THR A 2 -37.44 -35.91 29.67
C THR A 2 -36.92 -34.60 29.06
N SER A 3 -36.65 -34.52 27.74
CA SER A 3 -37.53 -33.94 26.71
C SER A 3 -38.16 -32.58 27.08
N ASN A 4 -37.69 -31.50 26.43
CA ASN A 4 -38.59 -30.50 25.87
C ASN A 4 -37.91 -29.76 24.71
N GLU A 5 -38.44 -30.01 23.51
CA GLU A 5 -38.30 -29.19 22.31
C GLU A 5 -39.01 -27.84 22.53
N HIS A 6 -38.47 -26.76 21.97
CA HIS A 6 -39.19 -25.61 21.39
C HIS A 6 -38.15 -24.88 20.52
N ALA A 7 -38.21 -25.06 19.20
CA ALA A 7 -39.00 -24.27 18.25
C ALA A 7 -38.21 -23.05 17.75
N THR A 8 -37.78 -23.21 16.51
CA THR A 8 -37.22 -22.24 15.57
C THR A 8 -37.96 -20.91 15.56
N ASP A 9 -37.22 -19.80 15.64
CA ASP A 9 -37.67 -18.52 15.09
C ASP A 9 -36.50 -17.87 14.34
N THR A 10 -36.49 -18.10 13.02
CA THR A 10 -35.59 -17.47 12.06
C THR A 10 -36.08 -16.05 11.80
N HIS A 11 -35.46 -15.06 12.43
CA HIS A 11 -35.63 -13.67 11.99
C HIS A 11 -34.78 -13.43 10.74
N ARG A 12 -35.46 -13.64 9.60
CA ARG A 12 -35.09 -13.17 8.28
C ARG A 12 -35.02 -11.64 8.31
N ILE A 13 -33.80 -11.09 8.37
CA ILE A 13 -33.58 -9.66 8.14
C ILE A 13 -33.82 -9.42 6.64
N GLU A 14 -34.91 -8.75 6.31
CA GLU A 14 -35.16 -8.24 4.96
C GLU A 14 -34.12 -7.14 4.66
N ARG A 15 -33.06 -7.50 3.91
CA ARG A 15 -32.17 -6.53 3.25
C ARG A 15 -33.00 -5.72 2.26
N THR A 16 -33.36 -4.50 2.63
CA THR A 16 -33.93 -3.54 1.68
C THR A 16 -32.79 -2.94 0.86
N ASN A 17 -32.62 -3.42 -0.38
CA ASN A 17 -31.82 -2.75 -1.41
C ASN A 17 -32.30 -1.30 -1.58
N ARG A 18 -31.45 -0.33 -1.25
CA ARG A 18 -31.55 1.04 -1.73
C ARG A 18 -30.29 1.35 -2.52
N PRO A 19 -30.40 1.65 -3.83
CA PRO A 19 -29.27 2.17 -4.59
C PRO A 19 -29.16 3.66 -4.28
N THR A 20 -28.08 4.09 -3.63
CA THR A 20 -27.74 5.51 -3.51
C THR A 20 -26.52 5.83 -4.36
N ARG A 21 -26.71 5.82 -5.69
CA ARG A 21 -25.83 6.58 -6.60
C ARG A 21 -26.02 8.06 -6.31
N ARG A 22 -25.06 8.70 -5.61
CA ARG A 22 -24.99 10.16 -5.53
C ARG A 22 -24.11 10.66 -6.68
N ARG A 23 -24.75 11.08 -7.77
CA ARG A 23 -24.10 11.89 -8.82
C ARG A 23 -23.74 13.25 -8.25
N PHE A 24 -22.46 13.59 -8.23
CA PHE A 24 -22.00 14.97 -8.09
C PHE A 24 -22.42 15.77 -9.33
N VAL A 25 -23.12 16.89 -9.13
CA VAL A 25 -23.46 17.84 -10.20
C VAL A 25 -22.49 19.01 -10.07
N LYS A 26 -21.43 19.02 -10.89
CA LYS A 26 -20.56 20.20 -11.10
C LYS A 26 -21.39 21.29 -11.79
N ALA A 27 -21.60 22.42 -11.12
CA ALA A 27 -22.30 23.57 -11.68
C ALA A 27 -21.37 24.33 -12.63
N ILE A 28 -21.59 24.19 -13.95
CA ILE A 28 -20.84 24.92 -14.97
C ILE A 28 -21.35 26.37 -15.04
N GLY A 29 -20.49 27.31 -14.65
CA GLY A 29 -20.64 28.73 -14.96
C GLY A 29 -20.31 28.99 -16.43
N ALA A 30 -21.28 29.51 -17.18
CA ALA A 30 -21.13 29.86 -18.58
C ALA A 30 -20.19 31.06 -18.77
N GLY A 31 -19.00 30.82 -19.31
CA GLY A 31 -18.08 31.82 -19.86
C GLY A 31 -17.65 31.41 -21.26
N ALA A 32 -18.16 32.09 -22.28
CA ALA A 32 -17.82 31.83 -23.67
C ALA A 32 -16.40 32.33 -24.01
N ALA A 33 -15.53 31.42 -24.45
CA ALA A 33 -14.29 31.74 -25.15
C ALA A 33 -14.14 30.83 -26.37
N ILE A 34 -13.88 31.44 -27.53
CA ILE A 34 -13.62 30.81 -28.82
C ILE A 34 -12.10 30.73 -29.00
N ALA A 35 -11.53 29.52 -29.14
CA ALA A 35 -10.19 29.28 -29.71
C ALA A 35 -10.07 27.79 -30.07
N SER A 36 -10.19 27.45 -31.35
CA SER A 36 -9.10 26.97 -32.23
C SER A 36 -8.65 25.53 -31.98
N THR A 37 -9.09 24.64 -32.88
CA THR A 37 -8.68 23.24 -33.04
C THR A 37 -7.18 23.14 -33.34
N GLY A 38 -6.41 22.68 -32.35
CA GLY A 38 -5.08 22.09 -32.55
C GLY A 38 -5.23 20.57 -32.42
N VAL A 39 -4.69 19.84 -33.37
CA VAL A 39 -4.57 18.37 -33.33
C VAL A 39 -3.60 18.05 -32.19
N GLY A 40 -4.12 17.44 -31.12
CA GLY A 40 -3.31 16.90 -30.03
C GLY A 40 -2.62 15.65 -30.51
N ALA A 41 -1.31 15.57 -30.31
CA ALA A 41 -0.59 14.31 -30.37
C ALA A 41 -1.01 13.50 -29.14
N ALA A 42 -1.27 12.21 -29.33
CA ALA A 42 -1.52 11.24 -28.27
C ALA A 42 -0.49 11.41 -27.15
N ALA A 43 -0.96 11.58 -25.92
CA ALA A 43 -0.12 11.45 -24.75
C ALA A 43 0.10 9.96 -24.55
N ALA A 44 1.32 9.48 -24.78
CA ALA A 44 1.75 8.23 -24.20
C ALA A 44 1.63 8.33 -22.68
N ALA A 45 1.52 7.19 -21.99
CA ALA A 45 1.83 7.08 -20.57
C ALA A 45 3.04 7.97 -20.25
N PRO A 46 3.04 8.71 -19.13
CA PRO A 46 4.21 9.49 -18.76
C PRO A 46 5.42 8.55 -18.85
N ASP A 47 6.36 8.89 -19.73
CA ASP A 47 7.68 8.27 -19.77
C ASP A 47 8.15 8.24 -18.30
N PRO A 48 8.60 7.10 -17.74
CA PRO A 48 9.11 7.07 -16.36
C PRO A 48 10.03 8.27 -16.20
N THR A 49 9.69 9.17 -15.30
CA THR A 49 10.26 10.52 -15.27
C THR A 49 11.76 10.39 -15.05
N THR A 50 12.54 10.51 -16.13
CA THR A 50 13.99 10.37 -16.11
C THR A 50 14.69 11.63 -15.60
N ASP A 51 13.93 12.65 -15.18
CA ASP A 51 14.44 13.86 -14.52
C ASP A 51 14.08 13.82 -13.02
N PRO A 52 15.07 13.79 -12.10
CA PRO A 52 14.82 13.83 -10.66
C PRO A 52 14.10 15.11 -10.17
N ASP A 53 13.95 16.13 -11.03
CA ASP A 53 13.19 17.36 -10.75
C ASP A 53 11.66 17.25 -11.05
N ASP A 54 11.15 16.10 -11.54
CA ASP A 54 9.76 15.99 -12.03
C ASP A 54 8.75 15.33 -11.07
N LEU A 55 9.19 14.65 -9.99
CA LEU A 55 8.26 14.11 -8.99
C LEU A 55 7.96 15.17 -7.93
N ALA A 56 6.69 15.53 -7.76
CA ALA A 56 6.27 16.31 -6.60
C ALA A 56 6.11 15.41 -5.36
N PHE A 57 6.33 15.99 -4.18
CA PHE A 57 6.06 15.34 -2.91
C PHE A 57 4.57 15.01 -2.78
N VAL A 58 4.28 13.90 -2.12
CA VAL A 58 2.90 13.55 -1.77
C VAL A 58 2.51 14.33 -0.53
N GLU A 59 1.39 15.05 -0.61
CA GLU A 59 0.82 15.83 0.47
C GLU A 59 -0.53 15.22 0.91
N THR A 60 -1.20 15.87 1.87
CA THR A 60 -2.58 15.53 2.25
C THR A 60 -3.52 16.71 2.02
N ASP A 61 -4.72 16.43 1.49
CA ASP A 61 -5.86 17.37 1.49
C ASP A 61 -7.07 16.71 2.15
N GLY A 62 -7.24 16.96 3.45
CA GLY A 62 -8.26 16.28 4.24
C GLY A 62 -8.00 14.78 4.32
N THR A 63 -8.87 13.99 3.68
CA THR A 63 -8.82 12.52 3.72
C THR A 63 -8.14 11.89 2.51
N GLU A 64 -7.54 12.70 1.64
CA GLU A 64 -6.90 12.24 0.40
C GLU A 64 -5.39 12.47 0.48
N PHE A 65 -4.61 11.53 -0.07
CA PHE A 65 -3.27 11.86 -0.54
C PHE A 65 -3.39 12.64 -1.85
N VAL A 66 -2.53 13.64 -2.03
CA VAL A 66 -2.53 14.47 -3.24
C VAL A 66 -1.12 14.72 -3.75
N VAL A 67 -0.99 14.87 -5.07
CA VAL A 67 0.23 15.33 -5.74
C VAL A 67 -0.17 16.51 -6.62
N ASP A 68 0.48 17.66 -6.44
CA ASP A 68 0.13 18.92 -7.11
C ASP A 68 -1.35 19.33 -6.97
N GLY A 69 -1.99 18.90 -5.88
CA GLY A 69 -3.39 19.19 -5.56
C GLY A 69 -4.42 18.28 -6.26
N GLU A 70 -3.98 17.24 -6.97
CA GLU A 70 -4.86 16.20 -7.51
C GLU A 70 -4.76 14.92 -6.65
N PRO A 71 -5.88 14.22 -6.37
CA PRO A 71 -5.87 12.98 -5.57
C PRO A 71 -4.99 11.89 -6.18
N VAL A 72 -4.29 11.15 -5.31
CA VAL A 72 -3.53 9.96 -5.68
C VAL A 72 -3.84 8.82 -4.71
N TYR A 73 -3.93 7.61 -5.26
CA TYR A 73 -4.06 6.36 -4.52
C TYR A 73 -2.86 5.47 -4.87
N PHE A 74 -2.54 4.51 -4.03
CA PHE A 74 -1.40 3.62 -4.26
C PHE A 74 -1.78 2.14 -4.12
N ASN A 75 -1.27 1.35 -5.04
CA ASN A 75 -1.25 -0.11 -4.97
C ASN A 75 0.17 -0.51 -4.55
N GLY A 76 0.34 -0.97 -3.33
CA GLY A 76 1.67 -1.16 -2.79
C GLY A 76 2.09 -2.60 -2.59
N ALA A 77 3.27 -2.77 -1.98
CA ALA A 77 3.74 -4.04 -1.44
C ALA A 77 4.72 -3.79 -0.29
N ASN A 78 4.79 -4.74 0.64
CA ASN A 78 5.88 -4.80 1.61
C ASN A 78 7.03 -5.63 1.06
N ASN A 79 8.26 -5.18 1.26
CA ASN A 79 9.44 -5.98 0.99
C ASN A 79 10.64 -5.58 1.84
N PHE A 80 10.81 -6.26 2.97
CA PHE A 80 11.98 -6.05 3.80
C PHE A 80 13.25 -6.73 3.26
N TRP A 81 13.11 -7.70 2.36
CA TRP A 81 14.25 -8.42 1.77
C TRP A 81 15.17 -7.53 0.94
N LEU A 82 14.64 -6.41 0.42
CA LEU A 82 15.42 -5.39 -0.28
C LEU A 82 16.53 -4.79 0.58
N THR A 83 16.40 -4.87 1.90
CA THR A 83 17.35 -4.33 2.88
C THR A 83 18.09 -5.41 3.67
N HIS A 84 17.69 -6.68 3.50
CA HIS A 84 18.26 -7.81 4.22
C HIS A 84 19.68 -8.18 3.75
N GLU A 85 20.55 -8.56 4.69
CA GLU A 85 22.00 -8.68 4.45
C GLU A 85 22.44 -9.76 3.45
N TYR A 86 21.60 -10.76 3.18
CA TYR A 86 21.92 -11.85 2.26
C TYR A 86 21.25 -11.74 0.89
N ASP A 87 20.15 -10.98 0.80
CA ASP A 87 19.27 -10.96 -0.36
C ASP A 87 19.08 -9.56 -0.97
N GLY A 88 19.38 -8.49 -0.22
CA GLY A 88 19.27 -7.10 -0.68
C GLY A 88 20.34 -6.68 -1.69
N THR A 89 20.76 -7.54 -2.61
CA THR A 89 21.71 -7.13 -3.66
C THR A 89 21.03 -6.18 -4.66
N LYS A 90 21.78 -5.21 -5.22
CA LYS A 90 21.29 -4.30 -6.26
C LYS A 90 20.55 -5.00 -7.42
N ALA A 91 21.05 -6.15 -7.88
CA ALA A 91 20.36 -6.93 -8.93
C ALA A 91 19.00 -7.48 -8.49
N ARG A 92 18.90 -7.92 -7.22
CA ARG A 92 17.63 -8.38 -6.66
C ARG A 92 16.67 -7.22 -6.40
N ILE A 93 17.18 -6.05 -6.05
CA ILE A 93 16.40 -4.81 -6.01
C ILE A 93 15.79 -4.53 -7.38
N ASP A 94 16.60 -4.58 -8.46
CA ASP A 94 16.09 -4.40 -9.82
C ASP A 94 15.02 -5.43 -10.17
N ASP A 95 15.30 -6.73 -9.96
CA ASP A 95 14.36 -7.81 -10.30
C ASP A 95 13.02 -7.66 -9.55
N VAL A 96 13.04 -7.28 -8.27
CA VAL A 96 11.82 -7.04 -7.47
C VAL A 96 11.07 -5.81 -7.96
N LEU A 97 11.76 -4.69 -8.21
CA LEU A 97 11.10 -3.48 -8.66
C LEU A 97 10.57 -3.59 -10.09
N ASP A 98 11.22 -4.38 -10.96
CA ASP A 98 10.69 -4.75 -12.27
C ASP A 98 9.42 -5.58 -12.13
N LEU A 99 9.41 -6.58 -11.24
CA LEU A 99 8.18 -7.33 -10.92
C LEU A 99 7.06 -6.39 -10.42
N TYR A 100 7.39 -5.42 -9.59
CA TYR A 100 6.40 -4.48 -9.05
C TYR A 100 5.84 -3.57 -10.14
N ALA A 101 6.69 -3.04 -11.02
CA ALA A 101 6.22 -2.30 -12.18
C ALA A 101 5.30 -3.14 -13.08
N ASP A 102 5.66 -4.42 -13.33
CA ASP A 102 4.84 -5.34 -14.13
C ASP A 102 3.46 -5.62 -13.50
N LEU A 103 3.35 -5.62 -12.17
CA LEU A 103 2.11 -5.85 -11.42
C LEU A 103 1.30 -4.56 -11.17
N GLY A 104 1.78 -3.40 -11.62
CA GLY A 104 1.17 -2.11 -11.30
C GLY A 104 1.28 -1.71 -9.82
N ILE A 105 2.34 -2.17 -9.14
CA ILE A 105 2.70 -1.71 -7.80
C ILE A 105 3.50 -0.41 -7.92
N ASP A 106 3.03 0.64 -7.27
CA ASP A 106 3.61 1.99 -7.31
C ASP A 106 4.05 2.52 -5.94
N LEU A 107 3.95 1.69 -4.90
CA LEU A 107 4.39 2.02 -3.53
C LEU A 107 5.05 0.84 -2.84
N VAL A 108 6.27 1.02 -2.31
CA VAL A 108 6.97 -0.04 -1.56
C VAL A 108 7.24 0.41 -0.13
N ARG A 109 6.78 -0.40 0.83
CA ARG A 109 7.16 -0.26 2.23
C ARG A 109 8.39 -1.11 2.53
N PHE A 110 9.43 -0.47 3.06
CA PHE A 110 10.72 -1.08 3.37
C PHE A 110 11.25 -0.67 4.75
N TRP A 111 12.27 -1.37 5.22
CA TRP A 111 12.93 -1.10 6.50
C TRP A 111 14.19 -0.26 6.31
N ALA A 112 14.17 0.97 6.82
CA ALA A 112 15.32 1.87 6.90
C ALA A 112 16.04 1.77 8.25
N HIS A 113 15.94 0.62 8.91
CA HIS A 113 16.48 0.32 10.23
C HIS A 113 17.21 -1.04 10.22
N GLY A 114 17.93 -1.38 11.28
CA GLY A 114 18.71 -2.62 11.35
C GLY A 114 19.78 -2.58 12.43
N GLU A 115 19.37 -2.82 13.67
CA GLU A 115 20.14 -2.59 14.88
C GLU A 115 20.92 -3.85 15.31
N GLY A 116 22.21 -3.68 15.63
CA GLY A 116 22.99 -4.70 16.34
C GLY A 116 23.29 -5.97 15.54
N LYS A 117 23.07 -5.94 14.22
CA LYS A 117 23.37 -7.07 13.33
C LYS A 117 24.84 -7.10 12.93
N GLU A 118 25.30 -8.31 12.61
CA GLU A 118 26.58 -8.54 11.95
C GLU A 118 26.31 -8.92 10.50
N GLY A 119 27.02 -8.35 9.54
CA GLY A 119 26.74 -8.63 8.14
C GLY A 119 27.34 -7.65 7.17
N PRO A 120 27.43 -7.99 5.87
CA PRO A 120 27.86 -7.05 4.85
C PRO A 120 26.90 -5.86 4.69
N LEU A 121 25.61 -6.03 5.01
CA LEU A 121 24.60 -4.94 4.96
C LEU A 121 23.89 -4.72 6.31
N ALA A 122 24.48 -5.12 7.44
CA ALA A 122 23.96 -4.74 8.75
C ALA A 122 23.98 -3.21 8.90
N LEU A 123 22.82 -2.55 8.95
CA LEU A 123 22.71 -1.10 8.80
C LEU A 123 23.40 -0.33 9.94
N GLN A 124 23.06 -0.65 11.18
CA GLN A 124 23.55 0.00 12.39
C GLN A 124 24.12 -1.05 13.37
N PRO A 125 25.37 -1.50 13.17
CA PRO A 125 25.97 -2.54 14.01
C PRO A 125 26.21 -2.11 15.47
N GLU A 126 26.47 -0.83 15.73
CA GLU A 126 26.67 -0.26 17.07
C GLU A 126 25.96 1.10 17.18
N PRO A 127 25.65 1.62 18.40
CA PRO A 127 24.97 2.90 18.57
C PRO A 127 25.65 4.05 17.83
N GLY A 128 24.97 4.61 16.83
CA GLY A 128 25.48 5.73 16.03
C GLY A 128 26.61 5.38 15.05
N GLU A 129 26.96 4.10 14.90
CA GLU A 129 27.86 3.61 13.87
C GLU A 129 27.07 2.96 12.74
N TYR A 130 27.34 3.38 11.50
CA TYR A 130 26.62 2.89 10.33
C TYR A 130 27.53 2.18 9.35
N ASN A 131 27.00 1.13 8.74
CA ASN A 131 27.63 0.45 7.65
C ASN A 131 27.36 1.18 6.33
N GLU A 132 28.39 1.86 5.80
CA GLU A 132 28.27 2.60 4.55
C GLU A 132 27.83 1.72 3.37
N ALA A 133 28.18 0.43 3.33
CA ALA A 133 27.73 -0.45 2.26
C ALA A 133 26.22 -0.74 2.32
N ALA A 134 25.65 -0.80 3.53
CA ALA A 134 24.20 -0.91 3.72
C ALA A 134 23.50 0.37 3.29
N LEU A 135 24.00 1.53 3.71
CA LEU A 135 23.44 2.82 3.34
C LEU A 135 23.55 3.10 1.84
N GLU A 136 24.67 2.77 1.18
CA GLU A 136 24.80 2.86 -0.28
C GLU A 136 23.83 1.90 -1.01
N ASN A 137 23.47 0.78 -0.38
CA ASN A 137 22.50 -0.14 -0.95
C ASN A 137 21.06 0.41 -0.85
N LEU A 138 20.72 1.09 0.25
CA LEU A 138 19.45 1.81 0.38
C LEU A 138 19.38 3.03 -0.53
N ASP A 139 20.49 3.76 -0.72
CA ASP A 139 20.57 4.82 -1.72
C ASP A 139 20.21 4.30 -3.12
N TYR A 140 20.72 3.12 -3.47
CA TYR A 140 20.42 2.47 -4.75
C TYR A 140 18.94 2.08 -4.86
N LEU A 141 18.33 1.57 -3.79
CA LEU A 141 16.90 1.26 -3.76
C LEU A 141 16.06 2.49 -4.09
N ILE A 142 16.37 3.64 -3.49
CA ILE A 142 15.65 4.90 -3.74
C ILE A 142 15.79 5.32 -5.21
N GLU A 143 17.00 5.25 -5.77
CA GLU A 143 17.19 5.55 -7.19
C GLU A 143 16.45 4.59 -8.12
N ALA A 144 16.55 3.29 -7.86
CA ALA A 144 15.93 2.27 -8.69
C ALA A 144 14.39 2.36 -8.65
N ALA A 145 13.83 2.72 -7.49
CA ALA A 145 12.40 3.00 -7.35
C ALA A 145 12.00 4.26 -8.14
N ARG A 146 12.79 5.33 -8.04
CA ARG A 146 12.58 6.57 -8.82
C ARG A 146 12.53 6.30 -10.31
N GLU A 147 13.49 5.54 -10.84
CA GLU A 147 13.58 5.19 -12.27
C GLU A 147 12.33 4.46 -12.79
N ARG A 148 11.52 3.88 -11.89
CA ARG A 148 10.28 3.16 -12.18
C ARG A 148 9.02 3.91 -11.76
N GLY A 149 9.16 5.12 -11.21
CA GLY A 149 8.03 5.90 -10.69
C GLY A 149 7.43 5.37 -9.37
N ILE A 150 8.09 4.40 -8.73
CA ILE A 150 7.63 3.77 -7.48
C ILE A 150 7.97 4.67 -6.29
N ARG A 151 6.98 4.94 -5.43
CA ARG A 151 7.14 5.66 -4.17
C ARG A 151 7.55 4.73 -3.03
N LEU A 152 8.06 5.30 -1.93
CA LEU A 152 8.57 4.52 -0.80
C LEU A 152 7.98 4.94 0.56
N ILE A 153 7.65 3.96 1.41
CA ILE A 153 7.45 4.14 2.85
C ILE A 153 8.68 3.60 3.57
N ALA A 154 9.38 4.46 4.32
CA ALA A 154 10.59 4.10 5.05
C ALA A 154 10.29 3.95 6.54
N THR A 155 10.43 2.72 7.05
CA THR A 155 10.21 2.41 8.47
C THR A 155 11.49 2.58 9.28
N LEU A 156 11.45 3.34 10.38
CA LEU A 156 12.65 3.85 11.07
C LEU A 156 13.11 3.04 12.29
N VAL A 157 12.30 2.09 12.78
CA VAL A 157 12.68 1.09 13.79
C VAL A 157 11.65 -0.02 13.81
N ASP A 158 11.99 -1.20 14.30
CA ASP A 158 11.03 -2.31 14.48
C ASP A 158 10.69 -2.55 15.95
N ASN A 159 9.43 -2.82 16.25
CA ASN A 159 9.02 -3.32 17.56
C ASN A 159 9.60 -4.72 17.83
N TRP A 160 9.70 -5.54 16.79
CA TRP A 160 10.17 -6.91 16.86
C TRP A 160 11.70 -7.03 16.79
N GLU A 161 12.22 -8.19 17.17
CA GLU A 161 13.67 -8.44 17.28
C GLU A 161 14.31 -8.89 15.96
N HIS A 162 13.53 -9.01 14.87
CA HIS A 162 13.95 -9.59 13.59
C HIS A 162 15.22 -8.94 13.06
N GLU A 163 15.19 -7.61 12.90
CA GLU A 163 16.35 -6.80 12.53
C GLU A 163 16.92 -5.99 13.72
N GLY A 164 16.69 -6.46 14.95
CA GLY A 164 17.17 -5.83 16.18
C GLY A 164 16.05 -5.05 16.88
N GLY A 165 15.73 -3.86 16.37
CA GLY A 165 14.58 -3.09 16.80
C GLY A 165 14.73 -2.38 18.15
N MET A 166 13.58 -2.00 18.72
CA MET A 166 13.50 -1.19 19.94
C MET A 166 14.20 -1.83 21.15
N LEU A 167 14.13 -3.15 21.28
CA LEU A 167 14.81 -3.85 22.37
C LEU A 167 16.33 -3.74 22.26
N GLN A 168 16.89 -3.75 21.04
CA GLN A 168 18.33 -3.59 20.85
C GLN A 168 18.83 -2.22 21.31
N TYR A 169 18.06 -1.15 21.06
CA TYR A 169 18.34 0.18 21.60
C TYR A 169 18.30 0.21 23.13
N ALA A 170 17.30 -0.45 23.75
CA ALA A 170 17.22 -0.55 25.20
C ALA A 170 18.46 -1.29 25.77
N GLU A 171 18.88 -2.39 25.16
CA GLU A 171 20.07 -3.14 25.56
C GLU A 171 21.35 -2.32 25.45
N TRP A 172 21.51 -1.53 24.38
CA TRP A 172 22.66 -0.62 24.23
C TRP A 172 22.73 0.44 25.32
N ALA A 173 21.59 0.92 25.81
CA ALA A 173 21.49 1.82 26.96
C ALA A 173 21.63 1.09 28.32
N GLY A 174 21.82 -0.23 28.32
CA GLY A 174 21.93 -1.06 29.52
C GLY A 174 20.59 -1.31 30.24
N ALA A 175 19.48 -1.16 29.52
CA ALA A 175 18.14 -1.54 29.97
C ALA A 175 17.78 -2.97 29.52
N GLU A 176 16.65 -3.48 30.00
CA GLU A 176 16.24 -4.88 29.82
C GLU A 176 14.89 -5.02 29.12
N SER A 177 14.17 -3.93 28.81
CA SER A 177 12.81 -4.01 28.26
C SER A 177 12.48 -2.91 27.25
N ARG A 178 11.43 -3.14 26.44
CA ARG A 178 10.97 -2.18 25.43
C ARG A 178 10.37 -0.93 26.06
N TYR A 179 9.87 -0.99 27.31
CA TYR A 179 9.43 0.20 28.04
C TYR A 179 10.52 1.29 28.13
N GLU A 180 11.78 0.93 28.33
CA GLU A 180 12.88 1.90 28.40
C GLU A 180 13.19 2.53 27.04
N PHE A 181 12.96 1.84 25.92
CA PHE A 181 13.06 2.46 24.60
C PHE A 181 12.16 3.69 24.49
N TYR A 182 10.92 3.57 24.97
CA TYR A 182 9.97 4.67 24.93
C TYR A 182 10.28 5.77 25.96
N THR A 183 10.86 5.46 27.12
CA THR A 183 10.85 6.36 28.27
C THR A 183 12.21 6.92 28.69
N MET A 184 13.32 6.28 28.34
CA MET A 184 14.65 6.78 28.71
C MET A 184 15.10 7.89 27.75
N ASP A 185 15.64 8.97 28.31
CA ASP A 185 16.21 10.06 27.50
C ASP A 185 17.32 9.55 26.56
N GLU A 186 18.12 8.59 27.02
CA GLU A 186 19.24 8.01 26.27
C GLU A 186 18.79 7.21 25.03
N THR A 187 17.77 6.36 25.16
CA THR A 187 17.22 5.58 24.03
C THR A 187 16.49 6.48 23.03
N ARG A 188 15.74 7.47 23.52
CA ARG A 188 15.11 8.51 22.69
C ARG A 188 16.15 9.31 21.91
N GLU A 189 17.28 9.67 22.54
CA GLU A 189 18.39 10.35 21.85
C GLU A 189 19.05 9.45 20.80
N MET A 190 19.26 8.16 21.09
CA MET A 190 19.78 7.20 20.11
C MET A 190 18.87 7.07 18.88
N TYR A 191 17.56 6.96 19.07
CA TYR A 191 16.59 6.94 17.97
C TYR A 191 16.63 8.24 17.17
N ARG A 192 16.66 9.41 17.80
CA ARG A 192 16.79 10.69 17.08
C ARG A 192 18.06 10.79 16.27
N ASN A 193 19.19 10.32 16.80
CA ASN A 193 20.44 10.26 16.04
C ASN A 193 20.32 9.36 14.81
N HIS A 194 19.51 8.29 14.89
CA HIS A 194 19.18 7.45 13.74
C HIS A 194 18.33 8.17 12.71
N VAL A 195 17.22 8.77 13.13
CA VAL A 195 16.37 9.61 12.27
C VAL A 195 17.19 10.69 11.57
N GLU A 196 18.01 11.46 12.30
CA GLU A 196 18.85 12.50 11.71
C GLU A 196 19.83 11.93 10.68
N THR A 197 20.45 10.78 10.97
CA THR A 197 21.36 10.13 10.03
C THR A 197 20.67 9.71 8.73
N ILE A 198 19.49 9.10 8.83
CA ILE A 198 18.73 8.60 7.68
C ILE A 198 18.19 9.76 6.85
N LEU A 199 17.46 10.69 7.45
CA LEU A 199 16.80 11.80 6.73
C LEU A 199 17.81 12.76 6.08
N THR A 200 18.93 13.05 6.74
CA THR A 200 19.95 13.99 6.23
C THR A 200 21.03 13.31 5.39
N ARG A 201 20.89 12.02 5.09
CA ARG A 201 21.83 11.32 4.21
C ARG A 201 21.72 11.87 2.79
N GLU A 202 22.84 12.35 2.26
CA GLU A 202 23.00 12.62 0.82
C GLU A 202 23.16 11.28 0.08
N ASN A 203 22.19 10.96 -0.78
CA ASN A 203 22.20 9.76 -1.60
C ASN A 203 23.44 9.75 -2.50
N THR A 204 24.23 8.67 -2.45
CA THR A 204 25.51 8.58 -3.16
C THR A 204 25.41 8.52 -4.70
N PHE A 205 24.22 8.27 -5.25
CA PHE A 205 23.96 8.19 -6.69
C PHE A 205 23.38 9.50 -7.25
N SER A 206 22.33 10.05 -6.62
CA SER A 206 21.68 11.29 -7.07
C SER A 206 22.29 12.55 -6.48
N GLY A 207 22.89 12.47 -5.29
CA GLY A 207 23.35 13.64 -4.53
C GLY A 207 22.23 14.43 -3.86
N ILE A 208 21.03 13.86 -3.72
CA ILE A 208 19.87 14.45 -3.05
C ILE A 208 19.84 13.93 -1.60
N GLU A 209 19.59 14.81 -0.62
CA GLU A 209 19.35 14.34 0.75
C GLU A 209 18.02 13.58 0.79
N TRP A 210 17.90 12.46 1.53
CA TRP A 210 16.67 11.66 1.53
C TRP A 210 15.42 12.47 1.92
N ARG A 211 15.53 13.44 2.82
CA ARG A 211 14.45 14.38 3.18
C ARG A 211 14.05 15.39 2.09
N GLU A 212 14.85 15.50 1.02
CA GLU A 212 14.59 16.33 -0.16
C GLU A 212 14.23 15.48 -1.38
N ASP A 213 13.97 14.18 -1.18
CA ASP A 213 13.80 13.19 -2.23
C ASP A 213 12.32 12.74 -2.37
N PRO A 214 11.57 13.26 -3.36
CA PRO A 214 10.13 12.98 -3.51
C PRO A 214 9.80 11.54 -3.90
N THR A 215 10.81 10.68 -4.12
CA THR A 215 10.60 9.24 -4.24
C THR A 215 10.19 8.62 -2.91
N ILE A 216 10.63 9.18 -1.78
CA ILE A 216 10.10 8.82 -0.47
C ILE A 216 8.76 9.54 -0.29
N MET A 217 7.78 8.83 0.24
CA MET A 217 6.43 9.34 0.48
C MET A 217 6.18 9.54 1.97
N VAL A 218 6.52 8.53 2.79
CA VAL A 218 6.19 8.51 4.21
C VAL A 218 7.40 8.08 5.04
N TRP A 219 7.68 8.84 6.10
CA TRP A 219 8.47 8.38 7.24
C TRP A 219 7.56 7.67 8.25
N GLU A 220 7.76 6.36 8.40
CA GLU A 220 7.04 5.58 9.38
C GLU A 220 7.86 5.44 10.66
N LEU A 221 7.33 5.96 11.76
CA LEU A 221 8.08 6.09 13.01
C LEU A 221 8.58 4.73 13.53
N ALA A 222 7.77 3.68 13.40
CA ALA A 222 8.15 2.32 13.78
C ALA A 222 7.27 1.27 13.09
N ASN A 223 7.79 0.07 12.87
CA ASN A 223 6.99 -1.10 12.52
C ASN A 223 6.27 -1.63 13.77
N GLU A 224 4.94 -1.70 13.72
CA GLU A 224 4.06 -2.32 14.73
C GLU A 224 4.39 -1.99 16.20
N PRO A 225 4.57 -0.70 16.58
CA PRO A 225 4.90 -0.30 17.94
C PRO A 225 3.88 -0.81 18.96
N ARG A 226 4.35 -1.53 19.97
CA ARG A 226 3.55 -2.01 21.11
C ARG A 226 4.28 -1.83 22.44
N LEU A 227 3.49 -1.62 23.48
CA LEU A 227 3.92 -1.69 24.87
C LEU A 227 3.02 -2.66 25.64
N GLU A 228 3.35 -3.94 25.55
CA GLU A 228 2.63 -5.00 26.24
C GLU A 228 3.07 -5.12 27.71
N GLN A 229 2.29 -5.84 28.52
CA GLN A 229 2.65 -6.04 29.94
C GLN A 229 4.01 -6.75 30.12
N ASP A 230 4.35 -7.67 29.22
CA ASP A 230 5.62 -8.40 29.26
C ASP A 230 6.82 -7.53 28.83
N ASP A 231 6.56 -6.36 28.24
CA ASP A 231 7.58 -5.37 27.85
C ASP A 231 7.90 -4.37 28.95
N VAL A 232 7.20 -4.46 30.08
CA VAL A 232 7.43 -3.64 31.27
C VAL A 232 8.35 -4.37 32.24
N PRO A 233 9.36 -3.72 32.85
CA PRO A 233 10.24 -4.37 33.81
C PRO A 233 9.43 -5.00 34.95
N GLY A 234 9.74 -6.23 35.35
CA GLY A 234 8.96 -6.95 36.37
C GLY A 234 8.91 -6.28 37.76
N GLU A 235 9.79 -5.31 38.04
CA GLU A 235 9.69 -4.48 39.25
C GLU A 235 8.61 -3.38 39.15
N MET A 236 8.07 -3.17 37.94
CA MET A 236 7.04 -2.21 37.56
C MET A 236 5.72 -2.88 37.15
N ASP A 237 5.45 -4.13 37.56
CA ASP A 237 4.18 -4.88 37.36
C ASP A 237 2.89 -4.09 37.72
N ALA A 238 3.03 -2.97 38.44
CA ALA A 238 1.93 -2.08 38.80
C ALA A 238 1.57 -1.04 37.74
N LEU A 239 2.39 -0.82 36.70
CA LEU A 239 2.03 0.02 35.55
C LEU A 239 0.75 -0.55 34.93
N GLN A 240 -0.26 0.30 34.82
CA GLN A 240 -1.56 -0.12 34.31
C GLN A 240 -1.69 0.23 32.83
N PRO A 241 -2.54 -0.52 32.10
CA PRO A 241 -2.82 -0.27 30.68
C PRO A 241 -3.07 1.19 30.24
N PRO A 242 -3.70 2.09 31.05
CA PRO A 242 -3.83 3.50 30.68
C PRO A 242 -2.50 4.26 30.59
N GLU A 243 -1.49 3.82 31.34
CA GLU A 243 -0.15 4.40 31.30
C GLU A 243 0.60 3.93 30.05
N HIS A 244 0.36 2.71 29.56
CA HIS A 244 1.01 2.21 28.33
C HIS A 244 0.59 3.05 27.12
N LYS A 245 -0.71 3.34 26.99
CA LYS A 245 -1.22 4.24 25.96
C LYS A 245 -0.58 5.63 25.99
N SER A 246 -0.44 6.20 27.19
CA SER A 246 0.15 7.52 27.35
C SER A 246 1.63 7.49 26.99
N VAL A 247 2.37 6.45 27.41
CA VAL A 247 3.79 6.29 27.08
C VAL A 247 4.00 6.20 25.58
N LEU A 248 3.21 5.39 24.88
CA LEU A 248 3.31 5.26 23.42
C LEU A 248 2.91 6.57 22.72
N GLY A 249 1.84 7.22 23.17
CA GLY A 249 1.41 8.53 22.65
C GLY A 249 2.43 9.65 22.86
N ASP A 250 3.07 9.71 24.04
CA ASP A 250 4.12 10.68 24.38
C ASP A 250 5.40 10.41 23.57
N TRP A 251 5.66 9.16 23.19
CA TRP A 251 6.75 8.82 22.27
C TRP A 251 6.42 9.25 20.85
N PHE A 252 5.24 8.91 20.31
CA PHE A 252 4.83 9.34 18.98
C PHE A 252 4.83 10.86 18.83
N ALA A 253 4.29 11.59 19.80
CA ALA A 253 4.21 13.06 19.75
C ALA A 253 5.59 13.72 19.71
N ASP A 254 6.59 13.14 20.38
CA ASP A 254 7.93 13.68 20.41
C ASP A 254 8.75 13.27 19.19
N MET A 255 8.63 12.02 18.73
CA MET A 255 9.39 11.53 17.57
C MET A 255 8.85 12.10 16.26
N SER A 256 7.52 12.15 16.07
CA SER A 256 6.95 12.83 14.89
C SER A 256 7.33 14.31 14.86
N ALA A 257 7.25 15.02 15.98
CA ALA A 257 7.65 16.43 16.03
C ALA A 257 9.13 16.64 15.68
N TYR A 258 10.00 15.70 16.03
CA TYR A 258 11.42 15.75 15.66
C TYR A 258 11.65 15.45 14.18
N VAL A 259 10.94 14.47 13.61
CA VAL A 259 10.95 14.23 12.16
C VAL A 259 10.51 15.48 11.42
N THR A 260 9.39 16.10 11.80
CA THR A 260 8.87 17.35 11.19
C THR A 260 9.80 18.55 11.40
N GLU A 261 10.66 18.56 12.44
CA GLU A 261 11.67 19.62 12.60
C GLU A 261 12.83 19.48 11.60
N LEU A 262 13.15 18.23 11.21
CA LEU A 262 14.22 17.92 10.26
C LEU A 262 13.78 17.97 8.80
N ASP A 263 12.51 17.66 8.55
CA ASP A 263 11.91 17.48 7.23
C ASP A 263 10.50 18.08 7.21
N ASP A 264 10.29 19.09 6.36
CA ASP A 264 9.00 19.75 6.13
C ASP A 264 8.37 19.38 4.78
N ASN A 265 8.91 18.37 4.08
CA ASN A 265 8.46 17.90 2.77
C ASN A 265 7.63 16.61 2.85
N HIS A 266 8.07 15.62 3.64
CA HIS A 266 7.48 14.28 3.67
C HIS A 266 6.37 14.10 4.70
N LEU A 267 5.46 13.15 4.43
CA LEU A 267 4.44 12.73 5.38
C LEU A 267 5.05 11.90 6.53
N VAL A 268 4.44 11.97 7.70
CA VAL A 268 4.81 11.16 8.87
C VAL A 268 3.64 10.27 9.31
N SER A 269 3.92 9.00 9.59
CA SER A 269 2.92 8.04 10.08
C SER A 269 3.45 7.22 11.26
N THR A 270 2.55 6.54 11.98
CA THR A 270 2.91 5.76 13.17
C THR A 270 3.50 4.39 12.84
N GLY A 271 2.99 3.71 11.80
CA GLY A 271 3.25 2.30 11.50
C GLY A 271 2.58 1.30 12.43
N SER A 272 1.59 1.76 13.19
CA SER A 272 0.79 0.94 14.09
C SER A 272 -0.13 -0.01 13.33
N GLU A 273 -0.47 -1.12 13.97
CA GLU A 273 -1.43 -2.12 13.46
C GLU A 273 -2.88 -1.62 13.49
N GLY A 274 -3.13 -0.52 14.20
CA GLY A 274 -4.41 0.17 14.21
C GLY A 274 -5.41 -0.40 15.20
N HIS A 275 -4.93 -0.90 16.34
CA HIS A 275 -5.80 -1.37 17.42
C HIS A 275 -6.47 -0.19 18.13
N TYR A 276 -7.77 -0.32 18.41
CA TYR A 276 -8.47 0.66 19.23
C TYR A 276 -8.13 0.45 20.69
N TYR A 277 -7.90 1.58 21.38
CA TYR A 277 -7.77 1.52 22.83
C TYR A 277 -9.12 1.29 23.50
N GLY A 278 -9.16 0.28 24.36
CA GLY A 278 -10.37 -0.21 24.98
C GLY A 278 -10.21 -0.61 26.44
N SER A 279 -11.03 -1.56 26.86
CA SER A 279 -10.93 -2.24 28.15
C SER A 279 -10.35 -3.64 27.98
N ALA A 280 -9.85 -4.24 29.08
CA ALA A 280 -9.34 -5.61 29.06
C ALA A 280 -10.41 -6.69 28.73
N ASN A 281 -11.68 -6.33 28.56
CA ASN A 281 -12.76 -7.24 28.16
C ASN A 281 -13.21 -7.04 26.72
N ASP A 282 -12.56 -6.13 25.98
CA ASP A 282 -12.90 -5.87 24.60
C ASP A 282 -12.37 -7.02 23.71
N GLU A 283 -12.93 -7.15 22.51
CA GLU A 283 -12.57 -8.24 21.60
C GLU A 283 -11.20 -7.96 20.99
N TYR A 284 -10.25 -8.89 21.19
CA TYR A 284 -8.92 -8.86 20.56
C TYR A 284 -9.08 -8.65 19.04
N PRO A 285 -8.24 -7.83 18.38
CA PRO A 285 -7.02 -7.23 18.90
C PRO A 285 -7.26 -5.89 19.62
N ASP A 286 -8.48 -5.35 19.57
CA ASP A 286 -8.83 -4.13 20.29
C ASP A 286 -8.78 -4.35 21.82
N GLY A 287 -8.34 -3.35 22.56
CA GLY A 287 -8.23 -3.45 24.00
C GLY A 287 -7.19 -2.51 24.58
N ASN A 288 -6.63 -2.86 25.73
CA ASN A 288 -5.65 -2.03 26.41
C ASN A 288 -4.32 -2.75 26.65
N TRP A 289 -4.13 -3.91 26.03
CA TRP A 289 -3.05 -4.83 26.36
C TRP A 289 -1.70 -4.43 25.74
N ASP A 290 -1.71 -3.74 24.60
CA ASP A 290 -0.54 -3.36 23.78
C ASP A 290 -0.22 -1.86 23.79
N GLY A 291 -1.03 -1.05 24.48
CA GLY A 291 -0.87 0.39 24.54
C GLY A 291 -1.27 1.14 23.26
N GLN A 292 -1.64 0.50 22.16
CA GLN A 292 -2.08 1.20 20.95
C GLN A 292 -3.42 1.91 21.16
N SER A 293 -3.61 3.02 20.44
CA SER A 293 -4.84 3.79 20.47
C SER A 293 -5.04 4.48 19.13
N TYR A 294 -5.59 3.75 18.14
CA TYR A 294 -5.72 4.21 16.74
C TYR A 294 -6.14 5.68 16.61
N LEU A 295 -7.24 6.07 17.27
CA LEU A 295 -7.74 7.45 17.21
C LEU A 295 -6.82 8.47 17.89
N ASP A 296 -6.33 8.20 19.10
CA ASP A 296 -5.57 9.20 19.86
C ASP A 296 -4.14 9.37 19.35
N HIS A 297 -3.53 8.30 18.84
CA HIS A 297 -2.16 8.34 18.31
C HIS A 297 -2.14 8.98 16.92
N HIS A 298 -3.12 8.71 16.06
CA HIS A 298 -3.24 9.39 14.77
C HIS A 298 -3.86 10.79 14.87
N ALA A 299 -4.45 11.18 16.01
CA ALA A 299 -4.89 12.56 16.24
C ALA A 299 -3.73 13.55 16.52
N ILE A 300 -2.49 13.06 16.69
CA ILE A 300 -1.31 13.91 16.88
C ILE A 300 -1.11 14.80 15.65
N ASP A 301 -0.87 16.09 15.84
CA ASP A 301 -0.84 17.10 14.76
C ASP A 301 0.27 16.83 13.72
N THR A 302 1.38 16.23 14.14
CA THR A 302 2.56 15.88 13.31
C THR A 302 2.50 14.46 12.73
N ILE A 303 1.34 13.82 12.78
CA ILE A 303 1.07 12.55 12.10
C ILE A 303 0.10 12.85 10.96
N ASP A 304 0.49 12.62 9.72
CA ASP A 304 -0.27 13.06 8.55
C ASP A 304 -1.24 11.99 8.04
N ALA A 305 -0.91 10.71 8.23
CA ALA A 305 -1.69 9.58 7.72
C ALA A 305 -1.95 8.51 8.79
N CYS A 306 -3.06 7.79 8.64
CA CYS A 306 -3.49 6.75 9.57
C CYS A 306 -3.09 5.36 9.07
N SER A 307 -2.05 4.77 9.65
CA SER A 307 -1.64 3.40 9.34
C SER A 307 -2.45 2.37 10.12
N PHE A 308 -2.72 1.23 9.50
CA PHE A 308 -3.23 0.04 10.18
C PHE A 308 -2.83 -1.23 9.42
N HIS A 309 -2.73 -2.36 10.13
CA HIS A 309 -2.39 -3.67 9.57
C HIS A 309 -3.52 -4.66 9.82
N PHE A 310 -3.51 -5.82 9.15
CA PHE A 310 -4.49 -6.87 9.39
C PHE A 310 -3.93 -8.30 9.22
N TYR A 311 -3.74 -9.00 10.35
CA TYR A 311 -3.27 -10.39 10.39
C TYR A 311 -4.20 -11.30 11.19
N PRO A 312 -5.37 -11.69 10.63
CA PRO A 312 -6.35 -12.48 11.34
C PRO A 312 -5.81 -13.83 11.82
N ASP A 313 -4.89 -14.45 11.07
CA ASP A 313 -4.26 -15.72 11.46
C ASP A 313 -3.41 -15.59 12.74
N HIS A 314 -2.61 -14.52 12.84
CA HIS A 314 -1.82 -14.23 14.04
C HIS A 314 -2.70 -13.87 15.23
N TRP A 315 -3.80 -13.19 14.95
CA TRP A 315 -4.75 -12.72 15.95
C TRP A 315 -5.81 -13.76 16.32
N ASN A 316 -5.80 -14.91 15.64
CA ASN A 316 -6.78 -15.98 15.77
C ASN A 316 -8.23 -15.46 15.60
N LEU A 317 -8.42 -14.64 14.58
CA LEU A 317 -9.70 -14.07 14.15
C LEU A 317 -10.23 -14.80 12.90
N PRO A 318 -11.55 -14.88 12.72
CA PRO A 318 -12.15 -15.26 11.44
C PRO A 318 -11.71 -14.32 10.31
N LEU A 319 -11.30 -14.87 9.16
CA LEU A 319 -10.98 -14.07 7.96
C LEU A 319 -12.14 -13.15 7.54
N ALA A 320 -13.39 -13.60 7.73
CA ALA A 320 -14.61 -12.84 7.44
C ALA A 320 -14.78 -11.57 8.28
N ASP A 321 -14.02 -11.40 9.37
CA ASP A 321 -14.05 -10.17 10.16
C ASP A 321 -13.19 -9.05 9.53
N GLY A 322 -12.33 -9.38 8.56
CA GLY A 322 -11.45 -8.41 7.90
C GLY A 322 -12.18 -7.28 7.20
N THR A 323 -13.33 -7.56 6.58
CA THR A 323 -14.20 -6.55 5.96
C THR A 323 -14.66 -5.49 6.98
N ASP A 324 -15.09 -5.89 8.17
CA ASP A 324 -15.48 -4.91 9.20
C ASP A 324 -14.26 -4.19 9.78
N TYR A 325 -13.15 -4.91 9.93
CA TYR A 325 -11.89 -4.36 10.45
C TYR A 325 -11.40 -3.21 9.57
N ILE A 326 -11.13 -3.47 8.28
CA ILE A 326 -10.62 -2.50 7.31
C ILE A 326 -11.56 -1.31 7.22
N ARG A 327 -12.87 -1.56 6.99
CA ARG A 327 -13.89 -0.53 6.90
C ARG A 327 -13.85 0.44 8.07
N ARG A 328 -13.78 -0.07 9.31
CA ARG A 328 -13.85 0.77 10.51
C ARG A 328 -12.64 1.70 10.62
N ARG A 329 -11.45 1.22 10.29
CA ARG A 329 -10.22 2.04 10.35
C ARG A 329 -10.28 3.17 9.34
N VAL A 330 -10.62 2.86 8.09
CA VAL A 330 -10.75 3.87 7.03
C VAL A 330 -11.85 4.89 7.38
N VAL A 331 -13.04 4.44 7.80
CA VAL A 331 -14.14 5.34 8.18
C VAL A 331 -13.75 6.24 9.35
N ASP A 332 -13.13 5.70 10.40
CA ASP A 332 -12.79 6.50 11.57
C ASP A 332 -11.63 7.47 11.29
N ALA A 333 -10.65 7.10 10.46
CA ALA A 333 -9.64 8.04 9.97
C ALA A 333 -10.29 9.22 9.22
N HIS A 334 -11.26 8.93 8.35
CA HIS A 334 -11.91 9.96 7.55
C HIS A 334 -12.90 10.82 8.36
N GLU A 335 -13.76 10.19 9.16
CA GLU A 335 -14.87 10.87 9.83
C GLU A 335 -14.49 11.48 11.18
N GLU A 336 -13.57 10.87 11.93
CA GLU A 336 -13.18 11.34 13.26
C GLU A 336 -11.88 12.15 13.24
N LEU A 337 -10.92 11.80 12.37
CA LEU A 337 -9.61 12.46 12.29
C LEU A 337 -9.48 13.42 11.10
N GLY A 338 -10.22 13.18 10.01
CA GLY A 338 -10.11 13.95 8.78
C GLY A 338 -8.74 13.82 8.13
N LYS A 339 -8.15 12.63 8.18
CA LYS A 339 -6.82 12.28 7.65
C LYS A 339 -6.93 11.07 6.71
N PRO A 340 -6.05 10.92 5.71
CA PRO A 340 -6.00 9.71 4.88
C PRO A 340 -5.64 8.48 5.70
N ALA A 341 -6.01 7.30 5.21
CA ALA A 341 -5.71 6.00 5.80
C ALA A 341 -5.01 5.08 4.81
N TYR A 342 -4.08 4.26 5.29
CA TYR A 342 -3.46 3.20 4.49
C TYR A 342 -3.39 1.87 5.23
N LEU A 343 -3.72 0.79 4.51
CA LEU A 343 -3.57 -0.59 5.00
C LEU A 343 -2.12 -1.01 4.74
N GLY A 344 -1.27 -0.80 5.74
CA GLY A 344 0.19 -0.93 5.67
C GLY A 344 0.69 -2.36 5.53
N GLU A 345 -0.04 -3.32 6.08
CA GLU A 345 0.23 -4.74 5.95
C GLU A 345 -1.07 -5.53 6.06
N PHE A 346 -1.23 -6.57 5.26
CA PHE A 346 -2.30 -7.56 5.44
C PHE A 346 -2.00 -8.82 4.65
N ASN A 347 -2.44 -9.98 5.15
CA ASN A 347 -2.47 -11.21 4.38
C ASN A 347 -3.27 -12.34 5.07
N VAL A 348 -3.43 -13.46 4.36
CA VAL A 348 -3.92 -14.76 4.83
C VAL A 348 -2.77 -15.77 4.79
N SER A 349 -2.56 -16.54 5.85
CA SER A 349 -1.46 -17.52 5.95
C SER A 349 -1.69 -18.76 5.07
N ASP A 350 -0.67 -19.17 4.30
CA ASP A 350 -0.71 -20.38 3.46
C ASP A 350 -0.64 -21.66 4.31
N SER A 351 -0.13 -21.51 5.52
CA SER A 351 0.02 -22.59 6.49
C SER A 351 -1.33 -22.95 7.13
N ALA A 352 -2.25 -21.98 7.18
CA ALA A 352 -3.58 -22.11 7.76
C ALA A 352 -4.66 -22.32 6.70
N HIS A 353 -4.49 -21.77 5.50
CA HIS A 353 -5.51 -21.72 4.44
C HIS A 353 -4.95 -22.13 3.08
N ASP A 354 -5.79 -22.71 2.22
CA ASP A 354 -5.41 -23.00 0.84
C ASP A 354 -5.43 -21.73 -0.02
N LEU A 355 -4.79 -21.80 -1.19
CA LEU A 355 -4.66 -20.67 -2.12
C LEU A 355 -6.02 -20.11 -2.57
N GLU A 356 -7.02 -20.97 -2.76
CA GLU A 356 -8.38 -20.53 -3.13
C GLU A 356 -8.99 -19.65 -2.03
N THR A 357 -8.91 -20.11 -0.77
CA THR A 357 -9.39 -19.34 0.39
C THR A 357 -8.60 -18.03 0.54
N ARG A 358 -7.27 -18.08 0.40
CA ARG A 358 -6.41 -16.89 0.46
C ARG A 358 -6.84 -15.85 -0.57
N ASN A 359 -6.95 -16.24 -1.84
CA ASN A 359 -7.31 -15.32 -2.92
C ASN A 359 -8.75 -14.79 -2.77
N GLU A 360 -9.70 -15.60 -2.28
CA GLU A 360 -11.07 -15.15 -1.99
C GLU A 360 -11.09 -13.99 -0.97
N TYR A 361 -10.37 -14.11 0.15
CA TYR A 361 -10.36 -13.08 1.18
C TYR A 361 -9.47 -11.89 0.84
N LEU A 362 -8.32 -12.09 0.16
CA LEU A 362 -7.53 -10.97 -0.34
C LEU A 362 -8.36 -10.11 -1.29
N SER A 363 -9.10 -10.73 -2.22
CA SER A 363 -10.02 -10.01 -3.12
C SER A 363 -11.10 -9.25 -2.34
N GLU A 364 -11.72 -9.86 -1.33
CA GLU A 364 -12.74 -9.19 -0.51
C GLU A 364 -12.16 -7.97 0.24
N TRP A 365 -10.92 -8.05 0.71
CA TRP A 365 -10.28 -6.97 1.44
C TRP A 365 -9.82 -5.82 0.52
N TYR A 366 -9.38 -6.11 -0.70
CA TYR A 366 -9.18 -5.09 -1.74
C TYR A 366 -10.50 -4.39 -2.10
N ASP A 367 -11.59 -5.14 -2.30
CA ASP A 367 -12.93 -4.57 -2.59
C ASP A 367 -13.39 -3.61 -1.49
N VAL A 368 -13.18 -3.97 -0.23
CA VAL A 368 -13.55 -3.13 0.92
C VAL A 368 -12.65 -1.92 1.05
N ALA A 369 -11.35 -2.07 0.78
CA ALA A 369 -10.42 -0.94 0.77
C ALA A 369 -10.84 0.10 -0.29
N ASP A 370 -11.24 -0.35 -1.48
CA ASP A 370 -11.82 0.53 -2.50
C ASP A 370 -13.15 1.15 -2.06
N GLU A 371 -14.12 0.34 -1.62
CA GLU A 371 -15.48 0.81 -1.26
C GLU A 371 -15.46 1.96 -0.25
N TYR A 372 -14.52 1.92 0.70
CA TYR A 372 -14.39 2.91 1.78
C TYR A 372 -13.29 3.95 1.56
N ASP A 373 -12.64 3.90 0.41
CA ASP A 373 -11.69 4.91 -0.04
C ASP A 373 -10.33 4.91 0.69
N CYS A 374 -9.81 3.72 1.00
CA CYS A 374 -8.46 3.56 1.54
C CYS A 374 -7.42 4.09 0.55
N ASN A 375 -6.53 4.97 0.99
CA ASN A 375 -5.64 5.72 0.10
C ASN A 375 -4.44 4.90 -0.40
N ALA A 376 -4.02 3.90 0.37
CA ALA A 376 -3.02 2.93 -0.08
C ALA A 376 -3.25 1.55 0.55
N VAL A 377 -2.90 0.49 -0.20
CA VAL A 377 -3.09 -0.90 0.23
C VAL A 377 -1.84 -1.70 -0.10
N LEU A 378 -1.21 -2.29 0.93
CA LEU A 378 0.11 -2.92 0.82
C LEU A 378 0.07 -4.34 1.40
N PRO A 379 -0.11 -5.39 0.59
CA PRO A 379 -0.05 -6.76 1.08
C PRO A 379 1.35 -7.09 1.58
N TRP A 380 1.40 -7.93 2.61
CA TRP A 380 2.63 -8.53 3.11
C TRP A 380 2.71 -9.98 2.67
N GLN A 381 3.62 -10.41 1.81
CA GLN A 381 4.60 -9.63 1.09
C GLN A 381 4.78 -10.20 -0.31
N VAL A 382 4.95 -9.32 -1.30
CA VAL A 382 5.07 -9.71 -2.71
C VAL A 382 6.53 -10.00 -3.02
N VAL A 383 6.83 -11.19 -3.51
CA VAL A 383 8.21 -11.66 -3.71
C VAL A 383 8.42 -12.30 -5.07
N LEU A 384 9.69 -12.40 -5.49
CA LEU A 384 10.09 -13.16 -6.68
C LEU A 384 9.76 -14.65 -6.51
N GLU A 385 9.41 -15.32 -7.61
CA GLU A 385 9.04 -16.74 -7.69
C GLU A 385 10.07 -17.70 -7.05
N GLU A 386 11.36 -17.38 -7.11
CA GLU A 386 12.42 -18.19 -6.52
C GLU A 386 12.68 -17.93 -5.04
N THR A 387 12.01 -16.93 -4.45
CA THR A 387 12.16 -16.57 -3.03
C THR A 387 11.54 -17.66 -2.17
N GLN A 388 12.34 -18.25 -1.28
CA GLN A 388 11.83 -19.32 -0.41
C GLN A 388 10.91 -18.76 0.68
N ASP A 389 9.73 -19.37 0.82
CA ASP A 389 8.80 -19.06 1.91
C ASP A 389 9.42 -19.29 3.30
N HIS A 390 9.32 -18.26 4.14
CA HIS A 390 9.91 -18.17 5.47
C HIS A 390 8.89 -17.83 6.56
N ASP A 391 7.77 -17.18 6.24
CA ASP A 391 6.76 -16.70 7.20
C ASP A 391 5.34 -17.19 6.90
N GLY A 392 5.11 -17.82 5.75
CA GLY A 392 3.81 -18.31 5.29
C GLY A 392 2.91 -17.23 4.71
N PHE A 393 3.44 -16.05 4.40
CA PHE A 393 2.71 -14.90 3.84
C PHE A 393 3.31 -14.40 2.52
N GLN A 394 4.19 -15.16 1.90
CA GLN A 394 4.67 -14.78 0.58
C GLN A 394 3.56 -14.86 -0.48
N LEU A 395 3.44 -13.80 -1.28
CA LEU A 395 2.61 -13.73 -2.46
C LEU A 395 3.49 -13.77 -3.70
N TYR A 396 3.28 -14.80 -4.52
CA TYR A 396 3.93 -14.96 -5.80
C TYR A 396 2.99 -14.49 -6.91
N ALA A 397 3.54 -13.84 -7.94
CA ALA A 397 2.76 -13.33 -9.06
C ALA A 397 1.93 -14.43 -9.74
N SER A 398 2.51 -15.63 -9.90
CA SER A 398 1.83 -16.78 -10.50
C SER A 398 0.63 -17.30 -9.72
N GLU A 399 0.48 -16.93 -8.44
CA GLU A 399 -0.57 -17.40 -7.55
C GLU A 399 -1.64 -16.33 -7.26
N SER A 400 -1.20 -15.10 -6.98
CA SER A 400 -2.06 -14.00 -6.51
C SER A 400 -1.83 -12.67 -7.26
N GLY A 401 -0.93 -12.62 -8.26
CA GLY A 401 -0.61 -11.39 -9.00
C GLY A 401 -1.81 -10.71 -9.65
N HIS A 402 -2.72 -11.50 -10.22
CA HIS A 402 -3.97 -11.01 -10.81
C HIS A 402 -4.85 -10.17 -9.86
N LEU A 403 -4.76 -10.36 -8.54
CA LEU A 403 -5.49 -9.52 -7.58
C LEU A 403 -4.83 -8.16 -7.41
N ILE A 404 -3.50 -8.13 -7.47
CA ILE A 404 -2.68 -6.92 -7.37
C ILE A 404 -2.85 -6.09 -8.65
N GLU A 405 -2.80 -6.72 -9.82
CA GLU A 405 -3.05 -6.10 -11.12
C GLU A 405 -4.46 -5.50 -11.17
N ALA A 406 -5.49 -6.25 -10.77
CA ALA A 406 -6.87 -5.74 -10.75
C ALA A 406 -7.05 -4.54 -9.81
N TYR A 407 -6.33 -4.50 -8.69
CA TYR A 407 -6.38 -3.33 -7.79
C TYR A 407 -5.56 -2.15 -8.33
N ALA A 408 -4.51 -2.39 -9.12
CA ALA A 408 -3.78 -1.33 -9.82
C ALA A 408 -4.69 -0.56 -10.78
N ASP A 409 -5.57 -1.25 -11.50
CA ASP A 409 -6.56 -0.61 -12.40
C ASP A 409 -7.52 0.30 -11.62
N VAL A 410 -8.00 -0.17 -10.46
CA VAL A 410 -8.85 0.64 -9.56
C VAL A 410 -8.09 1.88 -9.08
N VAL A 411 -6.83 1.73 -8.69
CA VAL A 411 -5.98 2.84 -8.23
C VAL A 411 -5.73 3.86 -9.34
N ALA A 412 -5.52 3.40 -10.58
CA ALA A 412 -5.33 4.25 -11.75
C ALA A 412 -6.57 5.10 -12.03
N GLU A 413 -7.78 4.50 -12.05
CA GLU A 413 -9.05 5.21 -12.22
C GLU A 413 -9.23 6.29 -11.13
N LYS A 414 -8.97 5.93 -9.86
CA LYS A 414 -9.16 6.84 -8.72
C LYS A 414 -8.17 8.00 -8.70
N SER A 415 -6.95 7.77 -9.15
CA SER A 415 -5.90 8.80 -9.21
C SER A 415 -6.08 9.76 -10.40
N GLY A 416 -7.14 9.62 -11.19
CA GLY A 416 -7.33 10.39 -12.42
C GLY A 416 -6.30 10.06 -13.50
N ASN A 417 -5.52 8.99 -13.29
CA ASN A 417 -4.68 8.34 -14.27
C ASN A 417 -5.53 7.30 -15.02
N ASP A 418 -6.70 7.71 -15.51
CA ASP A 418 -7.25 7.05 -16.69
C ASP A 418 -6.12 7.11 -17.72
N ALA A 419 -5.38 6.00 -17.85
CA ALA A 419 -4.74 5.74 -19.13
C ALA A 419 -5.88 5.93 -20.12
N ASP A 420 -5.76 6.91 -21.01
CA ASP A 420 -6.58 6.91 -22.23
C ASP A 420 -6.52 5.44 -22.70
N PRO A 421 -7.66 4.71 -22.75
CA PRO A 421 -7.63 3.26 -22.95
C PRO A 421 -6.73 3.02 -24.15
N GLU A 422 -5.65 2.25 -24.00
CA GLU A 422 -4.53 2.21 -24.96
C GLU A 422 -5.06 1.91 -26.37
N THR A 423 -5.38 2.93 -27.17
CA THR A 423 -6.19 2.65 -28.35
C THR A 423 -5.37 1.88 -29.38
N ILE A 424 -5.97 0.84 -29.96
CA ILE A 424 -5.32 0.08 -31.02
C ILE A 424 -5.80 0.59 -32.37
N GLN A 425 -4.88 1.00 -33.24
CA GLN A 425 -5.24 1.46 -34.57
C GLN A 425 -5.78 0.29 -35.43
N VAL A 426 -7.07 0.33 -35.76
CA VAL A 426 -7.75 -0.65 -36.63
C VAL A 426 -8.22 0.04 -37.92
N GLY A 427 -7.36 0.04 -38.94
CA GLY A 427 -7.65 0.73 -40.20
C GLY A 427 -7.71 2.24 -40.03
N ASP A 428 -8.91 2.82 -40.16
CA ASP A 428 -9.16 4.26 -39.92
C ASP A 428 -9.75 4.52 -38.51
N TYR A 429 -9.92 3.48 -37.70
CA TYR A 429 -10.48 3.53 -36.34
C TYR A 429 -9.40 3.39 -35.25
N GLU A 430 -9.72 3.85 -34.05
CA GLU A 430 -8.93 3.69 -32.83
C GLU A 430 -9.77 2.84 -31.87
N ALA A 431 -9.51 1.54 -31.85
CA ALA A 431 -10.25 0.60 -31.03
C ALA A 431 -9.91 0.81 -29.55
N ALA A 432 -10.89 0.65 -28.66
CA ALA A 432 -10.71 0.79 -27.22
C ALA A 432 -11.30 -0.41 -26.46
N ASP A 433 -10.86 -0.55 -25.21
CA ASP A 433 -11.43 -1.45 -24.21
C ASP A 433 -12.20 -0.60 -23.17
N PRO A 434 -13.52 -0.38 -23.37
CA PRO A 434 -14.32 0.49 -22.51
C PRO A 434 -14.74 -0.16 -21.20
N ASP A 435 -14.61 -1.49 -21.04
CA ASP A 435 -15.01 -2.21 -19.83
C ASP A 435 -13.85 -2.88 -19.08
N GLY A 436 -12.63 -2.76 -19.59
CA GLY A 436 -11.38 -3.16 -18.95
C GLY A 436 -11.20 -4.67 -18.89
N ASP A 437 -11.87 -5.45 -19.75
CA ASP A 437 -11.78 -6.91 -19.75
C ASP A 437 -10.58 -7.46 -20.53
N GLY A 438 -9.76 -6.56 -21.09
CA GLY A 438 -8.60 -6.83 -21.93
C GLY A 438 -8.98 -7.04 -23.41
N LEU A 439 -10.26 -7.00 -23.77
CA LEU A 439 -10.74 -7.18 -25.13
C LEU A 439 -11.26 -5.87 -25.72
N TYR A 440 -10.78 -5.54 -26.90
CA TYR A 440 -11.04 -4.28 -27.57
C TYR A 440 -12.32 -4.35 -28.38
N ASP A 441 -13.45 -4.33 -27.69
CA ASP A 441 -14.78 -4.58 -28.24
C ASP A 441 -15.46 -3.30 -28.81
N ASP A 442 -14.97 -2.10 -28.47
CA ASP A 442 -15.26 -0.80 -29.11
C ASP A 442 -14.29 -0.53 -30.27
N VAL A 443 -14.44 -1.30 -31.35
CA VAL A 443 -13.51 -1.31 -32.49
C VAL A 443 -13.57 -0.02 -33.30
N ASP A 444 -14.71 0.68 -33.32
CA ASP A 444 -14.85 1.95 -34.03
C ASP A 444 -14.51 3.19 -33.18
N GLY A 445 -14.30 3.00 -31.87
CA GLY A 445 -13.81 4.01 -30.95
C GLY A 445 -14.87 5.04 -30.54
N ASP A 446 -16.15 4.69 -30.61
CA ASP A 446 -17.25 5.59 -30.24
C ASP A 446 -17.66 5.51 -28.75
N GLY A 447 -16.98 4.64 -28.00
CA GLY A 447 -17.18 4.38 -26.57
C GLY A 447 -18.31 3.39 -26.28
N GLN A 448 -18.77 2.62 -27.28
CA GLN A 448 -19.84 1.64 -27.13
C GLN A 448 -19.65 0.40 -28.00
N THR A 449 -19.78 -0.78 -27.40
CA THR A 449 -19.84 -2.05 -28.14
C THR A 449 -21.17 -2.21 -28.88
N THR A 450 -21.16 -2.02 -30.20
CA THR A 450 -22.35 -2.08 -31.06
C THR A 450 -22.15 -2.90 -32.33
N HIS A 451 -23.21 -2.99 -33.14
CA HIS A 451 -23.10 -3.61 -34.46
C HIS A 451 -22.14 -2.86 -35.41
N ALA A 452 -21.79 -1.60 -35.11
CA ALA A 452 -20.82 -0.85 -35.91
C ALA A 452 -19.41 -1.43 -35.75
N ASP A 453 -19.05 -1.82 -34.54
CA ASP A 453 -17.78 -2.46 -34.15
C ASP A 453 -17.59 -3.81 -34.83
N VAL A 454 -18.64 -4.63 -34.88
CA VAL A 454 -18.61 -5.90 -35.63
C VAL A 454 -18.29 -5.66 -37.10
N ASN A 455 -18.82 -4.59 -37.69
CA ASN A 455 -18.54 -4.27 -39.10
C ASN A 455 -17.12 -3.73 -39.25
N ALA A 456 -16.66 -2.84 -38.37
CA ALA A 456 -15.31 -2.31 -38.36
C ALA A 456 -14.28 -3.44 -38.20
N PHE A 457 -14.50 -4.34 -37.24
CA PHE A 457 -13.66 -5.52 -37.02
C PHE A 457 -13.65 -6.47 -38.20
N TYR A 458 -14.82 -6.73 -38.81
CA TYR A 458 -14.89 -7.57 -40.01
C TYR A 458 -14.17 -6.95 -41.21
N GLU A 459 -14.30 -5.64 -41.41
CA GLU A 459 -13.68 -4.93 -42.54
C GLU A 459 -12.16 -4.82 -42.40
N HIS A 460 -11.66 -4.77 -41.16
CA HIS A 460 -10.26 -4.58 -40.82
C HIS A 460 -9.61 -5.77 -40.12
N LEU A 461 -10.20 -6.96 -40.24
CA LEU A 461 -9.71 -8.19 -39.58
C LEU A 461 -8.23 -8.48 -39.89
N GLU A 462 -7.77 -8.11 -41.08
CA GLU A 462 -6.39 -8.33 -41.56
C GLU A 462 -5.47 -7.10 -41.35
N ALA A 463 -5.92 -6.07 -40.63
CA ALA A 463 -5.11 -4.90 -40.31
C ALA A 463 -4.01 -5.27 -39.31
N ASP A 464 -2.84 -4.63 -39.45
CA ASP A 464 -1.68 -4.89 -38.57
C ASP A 464 -2.06 -4.71 -37.08
N GLY A 465 -2.81 -3.65 -36.74
CA GLY A 465 -3.27 -3.45 -35.36
C GLY A 465 -4.19 -4.55 -34.81
N VAL A 466 -4.89 -5.30 -35.67
CA VAL A 466 -5.68 -6.46 -35.23
C VAL A 466 -4.81 -7.72 -35.15
N GLN A 467 -3.94 -7.94 -36.14
CA GLN A 467 -3.15 -9.17 -36.24
C GLN A 467 -1.96 -9.21 -35.28
N ASP A 468 -1.38 -8.05 -34.95
CA ASP A 468 -0.24 -7.93 -34.04
C ASP A 468 -0.67 -7.89 -32.56
N ASN A 469 -1.96 -7.68 -32.28
CA ASN A 469 -2.54 -7.63 -30.93
C ASN A 469 -3.58 -8.73 -30.73
N ALA A 470 -3.14 -9.99 -30.89
CA ALA A 470 -4.07 -11.13 -30.86
C ALA A 470 -4.82 -11.25 -29.52
N ASP A 471 -4.17 -10.95 -28.40
CA ASP A 471 -4.79 -11.07 -27.08
C ASP A 471 -5.97 -10.10 -26.90
N ALA A 472 -5.91 -8.93 -27.55
CA ALA A 472 -6.96 -7.90 -27.53
C ALA A 472 -8.19 -8.23 -28.40
N PHE A 473 -8.06 -9.11 -29.39
CA PHE A 473 -9.12 -9.37 -30.38
C PHE A 473 -9.53 -10.86 -30.48
N ASP A 474 -8.96 -11.75 -29.65
CA ASP A 474 -9.26 -13.20 -29.60
C ASP A 474 -10.55 -13.46 -28.79
N PHE A 475 -11.67 -12.89 -29.25
CA PHE A 475 -12.94 -12.97 -28.55
C PHE A 475 -13.44 -14.40 -28.30
N ASP A 476 -13.00 -15.37 -29.11
CA ASP A 476 -13.38 -16.78 -28.95
C ASP A 476 -12.39 -17.61 -28.10
N GLY A 477 -11.26 -17.02 -27.68
CA GLY A 477 -10.25 -17.63 -26.82
C GLY A 477 -9.47 -18.78 -27.46
N ASN A 478 -9.39 -18.86 -28.79
CA ASN A 478 -8.71 -19.94 -29.49
C ASN A 478 -7.20 -19.70 -29.72
N GLY A 479 -6.72 -18.50 -29.35
CA GLY A 479 -5.36 -18.01 -29.54
C GLY A 479 -5.06 -17.64 -30.99
N ARG A 480 -6.09 -17.31 -31.79
CA ARG A 480 -5.93 -16.90 -33.20
C ARG A 480 -7.07 -16.01 -33.65
N ILE A 481 -6.68 -14.89 -34.24
CA ILE A 481 -7.62 -13.97 -34.88
C ILE A 481 -8.17 -14.52 -36.20
N GLY A 482 -9.49 -14.52 -36.33
CA GLY A 482 -10.18 -14.89 -37.54
C GLY A 482 -11.69 -14.62 -37.50
N PHE A 483 -12.41 -15.23 -38.44
CA PHE A 483 -13.85 -15.02 -38.56
C PHE A 483 -14.66 -15.57 -37.37
N ALA A 484 -14.05 -16.41 -36.54
CA ALA A 484 -14.70 -16.92 -35.34
C ALA A 484 -14.84 -15.82 -34.28
N ASP A 485 -13.84 -14.96 -34.14
CA ASP A 485 -13.82 -13.79 -33.25
C ASP A 485 -14.87 -12.77 -33.64
N VAL A 486 -14.99 -12.46 -34.95
CA VAL A 486 -16.04 -11.58 -35.48
C VAL A 486 -17.44 -12.10 -35.12
N LEU A 487 -17.63 -13.42 -35.17
CA LEU A 487 -18.90 -14.04 -34.80
C LEU A 487 -19.14 -14.04 -33.30
N ASP A 488 -18.08 -14.03 -32.49
CA ASP A 488 -18.21 -14.01 -31.04
C ASP A 488 -18.48 -12.59 -30.52
N LEU A 489 -17.77 -11.58 -31.04
CA LEU A 489 -18.11 -10.17 -30.83
C LEU A 489 -19.58 -9.88 -31.18
N LEU A 490 -20.07 -10.39 -32.31
CA LEU A 490 -21.49 -10.27 -32.69
C LEU A 490 -22.46 -10.94 -31.71
N ARG A 491 -22.04 -11.96 -30.94
CA ARG A 491 -22.91 -12.60 -29.92
C ARG A 491 -22.92 -11.85 -28.60
N ARG A 492 -21.90 -11.04 -28.34
CA ARG A 492 -21.77 -10.24 -27.12
C ARG A 492 -22.70 -9.02 -27.14
N ILE A 493 -23.10 -8.56 -28.34
CA ILE A 493 -24.08 -7.49 -28.61
C ILE A 493 -25.50 -8.04 -28.75
#